data_AF-H3ZDM8-F1
#
_entry.id   AF-H3ZDM8-F1
#
_cell.length_a   1.000
_cell.length_b   1.000
_cell.length_c   1.000
_cell.angle_alpha   90.00
_cell.angle_beta   90.00
_cell.angle_gamma   90.00
#
_symmetry.space_group_name_H-M   'P 1'
#
loop_
_entity.id
_entity.type
_entity.pdbx_description
1 polymer ?
#
loop_
_entity_poly.entity_id
_entity_poly.type
_entity_poly.pdbx_seq_one_letter_code
_entity_poly.pdbx_strand_id
1 'polypeptide(L)'
;MAGLFWQAVPRDEWPDDAESQAAILAQFHGPFGDCRQELVFIGQQLDQAALRQQLQDAPGKDDFIADLALQQRPGAAATAG
;
A
#
# COMPACT_ATOMS: atom_id res chain seq x y z
N MET A 1 -13.51 2.21 -5.36
CA MET A 1 -13.37 0.81 -5.82
C MET A 1 -11.93 0.64 -6.24
N ALA A 2 -11.11 -0.10 -5.49
CA ALA A 2 -9.79 -0.48 -5.99
C ALA A 2 -10.01 -1.48 -7.13
N GLY A 3 -9.30 -1.31 -8.26
CA GLY A 3 -9.36 -2.30 -9.35
C GLY A 3 -8.94 -3.67 -8.84
N LEU A 4 -9.44 -4.74 -9.47
CA LEU A 4 -8.91 -6.08 -9.23
C LEU A 4 -7.43 -6.11 -9.63
N PHE A 5 -6.59 -6.72 -8.80
CA PHE A 5 -5.22 -7.06 -9.19
C PHE A 5 -5.27 -8.36 -9.98
N TRP A 6 -4.90 -8.31 -11.27
CA TRP A 6 -4.84 -9.47 -12.15
C TRP A 6 -3.87 -10.55 -11.65
N GLN A 7 -2.86 -10.17 -10.86
CA GLN A 7 -1.97 -11.11 -10.17
C GLN A 7 -2.73 -12.06 -9.22
N ALA A 8 -3.89 -11.65 -8.69
CA ALA A 8 -4.73 -12.46 -7.81
C ALA A 8 -5.86 -13.20 -8.56
N VAL A 9 -6.04 -12.95 -9.87
CA VAL A 9 -7.09 -13.57 -10.68
C VAL A 9 -6.55 -14.85 -11.33
N PRO A 10 -7.20 -16.01 -11.13
CA PRO A 10 -6.91 -17.25 -11.86
C PRO A 10 -6.82 -17.03 -13.37
N ARG A 11 -5.85 -17.68 -14.03
CA ARG A 11 -5.57 -17.46 -15.46
C ARG A 11 -6.74 -17.78 -16.38
N ASP A 12 -7.59 -18.73 -16.01
CA ASP A 12 -8.79 -19.09 -16.78
C ASP A 12 -9.89 -18.00 -16.76
N GLU A 13 -9.78 -17.03 -15.86
CA GLU A 13 -10.67 -15.86 -15.79
C GLU A 13 -10.06 -14.61 -16.45
N TRP A 14 -8.89 -14.73 -17.07
CA TRP A 14 -8.27 -13.65 -17.84
C TRP A 14 -8.99 -13.46 -19.18
N PRO A 15 -8.96 -12.25 -19.76
CA PRO A 15 -9.48 -12.03 -21.11
C PRO A 15 -8.72 -12.87 -22.13
N ASP A 16 -9.43 -13.52 -23.05
CA ASP A 16 -8.84 -14.32 -24.13
C ASP A 16 -8.15 -13.49 -25.22
N ASP A 17 -8.48 -12.21 -25.32
CA ASP A 17 -7.90 -11.30 -26.32
C ASP A 17 -6.45 -10.93 -26.00
N ALA A 18 -5.59 -11.03 -27.01
CA ALA A 18 -4.15 -10.85 -26.88
C ALA A 18 -3.75 -9.39 -26.55
N GLU A 19 -4.49 -8.40 -27.04
CA GLU A 19 -4.24 -6.99 -26.74
C GLU A 19 -4.51 -6.70 -25.25
N SER A 20 -5.61 -7.24 -24.75
CA SER A 20 -6.00 -7.12 -23.34
C SER A 20 -4.98 -7.79 -22.41
N GLN A 21 -4.51 -8.99 -22.74
CA GLN A 21 -3.46 -9.67 -21.97
C GLN A 21 -2.15 -8.89 -21.98
N ALA A 22 -1.76 -8.34 -23.14
CA ALA A 22 -0.56 -7.52 -23.26
C ALA A 22 -0.65 -6.26 -22.39
N ALA A 23 -1.82 -5.60 -22.34
CA ALA A 23 -2.07 -4.44 -21.49
C ALA A 23 -2.01 -4.77 -19.98
N ILE A 24 -2.49 -5.94 -19.58
CA ILE A 24 -2.37 -6.42 -18.20
C ILE A 24 -0.90 -6.65 -17.84
N LEU A 25 -0.17 -7.40 -18.68
CA LEU A 25 1.24 -7.71 -18.45
C LEU A 25 2.13 -6.46 -18.48
N ALA A 26 1.77 -5.43 -19.26
CA ALA A 26 2.48 -4.15 -19.28
C ALA A 26 2.40 -3.40 -17.94
N GLN A 27 1.39 -3.68 -17.11
CA GLN A 27 1.25 -3.10 -15.77
C GLN A 27 1.95 -3.94 -14.68
N PHE A 28 2.44 -5.14 -15.01
CA PHE A 28 3.13 -5.99 -14.05
C PHE A 28 4.55 -5.47 -13.81
N HIS A 29 4.92 -5.32 -12.54
CA HIS A 29 6.25 -4.88 -12.15
C HIS A 29 6.85 -5.81 -11.09
N GLY A 30 7.95 -6.47 -11.45
CA GLY A 30 8.68 -7.35 -10.52
C GLY A 30 7.86 -8.58 -10.09
N PRO A 31 8.17 -9.17 -8.92
CA PRO A 31 7.57 -10.43 -8.49
C PRO A 31 6.12 -10.32 -8.01
N PHE A 32 5.61 -9.10 -7.82
CA PHE A 32 4.27 -8.86 -7.24
C PHE A 32 3.22 -8.47 -8.29
N GLY A 33 3.55 -8.54 -9.58
CA GLY A 33 2.62 -8.27 -10.67
C GLY A 33 2.10 -6.84 -10.68
N ASP A 34 0.79 -6.67 -10.86
CA ASP A 34 0.11 -5.37 -10.90
C ASP A 34 -0.30 -4.85 -9.50
N CYS A 35 0.14 -5.50 -8.41
CA CYS A 35 -0.14 -5.13 -7.02
C CYS A 35 0.59 -3.86 -6.55
N ARG A 36 0.56 -2.78 -7.35
CA ARG A 36 1.19 -1.50 -7.01
C ARG A 36 0.20 -0.62 -6.26
N GLN A 37 0.63 -0.12 -5.10
CA GLN A 37 -0.09 0.87 -4.33
C GLN A 37 0.83 2.04 -4.03
N GLU A 38 0.31 3.27 -4.14
CA GLU A 38 1.04 4.49 -3.81
C GLU A 38 0.50 5.06 -2.51
N LEU A 39 1.40 5.30 -1.55
CA LEU A 39 1.10 5.94 -0.28
C LEU A 39 1.61 7.38 -0.31
N VAL A 40 0.73 8.32 -0.03
CA VAL A 40 1.08 9.74 0.08
C VAL A 40 0.85 10.18 1.52
N PHE A 41 1.92 10.66 2.16
CA PHE A 41 1.88 11.22 3.51
C PHE A 41 1.83 12.74 3.42
N ILE A 42 0.83 13.33 4.07
CA ILE A 42 0.67 14.79 4.15
C ILE A 42 0.61 15.15 5.62
N GLY A 43 1.56 15.96 6.09
CA GLY A 43 1.67 16.36 7.48
C GLY A 43 2.84 17.31 7.71
N GLN A 44 2.93 17.83 8.93
CA GLN A 44 4.04 18.68 9.37
C GLN A 44 4.95 17.87 10.31
N GLN A 45 6.25 18.18 10.31
CA GLN A 45 7.25 17.54 11.17
C GLN A 45 7.31 16.00 11.03
N LEU A 46 7.09 15.49 9.81
CA LEU A 46 7.17 14.05 9.55
C LEU A 46 8.61 13.54 9.69
N ASP A 47 8.81 12.54 10.54
CA ASP A 47 10.06 11.79 10.57
C ASP A 47 10.04 10.71 9.48
N GLN A 48 10.68 11.04 8.36
CA GLN A 48 10.73 10.17 7.20
C GLN A 48 11.49 8.86 7.45
N ALA A 49 12.46 8.85 8.37
CA ALA A 49 13.23 7.65 8.70
C ALA A 49 12.39 6.69 9.54
N ALA A 50 11.71 7.23 10.56
CA ALA A 50 10.78 6.45 11.38
C ALA A 50 9.64 5.86 10.54
N LEU A 51 9.04 6.64 9.64
CA LEU A 51 7.98 6.16 8.75
C LEU A 51 8.44 5.03 7.83
N ARG A 52 9.65 5.13 7.27
CA ARG A 52 10.21 4.05 6.44
C ARG A 52 10.45 2.77 7.23
N GLN A 53 10.94 2.89 8.46
CA GLN A 53 11.17 1.75 9.32
C GLN A 53 9.85 1.05 9.66
N GLN A 54 8.84 1.82 10.09
CA GLN A 54 7.51 1.28 10.37
C GLN A 54 6.88 0.61 9.14
N LEU A 55 7.06 1.17 7.94
CA LEU A 55 6.61 0.54 6.70
C LEU A 55 7.29 -0.80 6.41
N GLN A 56 8.57 -0.96 6.77
CA GLN A 56 9.31 -2.22 6.59
C GLN A 56 8.88 -3.27 7.60
N ASP A 57 8.52 -2.85 8.82
CA ASP A 57 8.16 -3.75 9.92
C ASP A 57 6.68 -4.15 9.88
N ALA A 58 5.84 -3.41 9.15
CA ALA A 58 4.40 -3.67 9.08
C ALA A 58 4.07 -4.92 8.24
N PRO A 59 3.09 -5.74 8.69
CA PRO A 59 2.64 -6.91 7.94
C PRO A 59 1.86 -6.55 6.66
N GLY A 60 1.36 -5.32 6.56
CA GLY A 60 0.61 -4.81 5.42
C GLY A 60 0.33 -3.31 5.54
N LYS A 61 -0.14 -2.72 4.43
CA LYS A 61 -0.45 -1.28 4.35
C LYS A 61 -1.54 -0.87 5.35
N ASP A 62 -2.60 -1.66 5.47
CA ASP A 62 -3.75 -1.30 6.31
C ASP A 62 -3.38 -1.30 7.79
N ASP A 63 -2.60 -2.30 8.25
CA ASP A 63 -2.05 -2.33 9.61
C ASP A 63 -1.13 -1.14 9.87
N PHE A 64 -0.26 -0.81 8.92
CA PHE A 64 0.61 0.36 9.01
C PHE A 64 -0.19 1.67 9.13
N ILE A 65 -1.21 1.88 8.30
CA ILE A 65 -2.05 3.09 8.35
C ILE A 65 -2.82 3.15 9.68
N ALA A 66 -3.34 2.02 10.15
CA ALA A 66 -4.04 1.94 11.41
C ALA A 66 -3.12 2.33 12.58
N ASP A 67 -1.92 1.78 12.64
CA ASP A 67 -0.94 2.10 13.69
C ASP A 67 -0.52 3.58 13.64
N LEU A 68 -0.20 4.10 12.45
CA LEU A 68 0.13 5.52 12.26
C LEU A 68 -1.02 6.44 12.71
N ALA A 69 -2.27 6.06 12.46
CA ALA A 69 -3.44 6.83 12.91
C ALA A 69 -3.63 6.79 14.43
N LEU A 70 -3.27 5.69 15.10
CA LEU A 70 -3.28 5.59 16.57
C LEU A 70 -2.26 6.53 17.20
N GLN A 71 -1.06 6.65 16.61
CA GLN A 71 0.02 7.52 17.09
C GLN A 71 -0.35 9.01 17.04
N GLN A 72 -1.22 9.43 16.11
CA GLN A 72 -1.62 10.84 15.95
C GLN A 72 -2.91 11.22 16.72
N ARG A 73 -3.42 10.35 17.60
CA ARG A 73 -4.60 10.68 18.41
C ARG A 73 -4.28 11.79 19.41
N PRO A 74 -5.07 12.88 19.47
CA PRO A 74 -4.91 13.90 20.49
C PRO A 74 -5.19 13.29 21.87
N GLY A 75 -4.15 13.20 22.71
CA GLY A 75 -4.23 12.59 24.05
C GLY A 75 -2.91 12.06 24.64
N ALA A 76 -1.87 11.84 23.82
CA ALA A 76 -0.57 11.36 24.32
C ALA A 76 0.37 12.46 24.86
N ALA A 77 -0.06 13.73 24.87
CA ALA A 77 0.72 14.88 25.35
C ALA A 77 0.12 15.52 26.62
N ALA A 78 -0.36 14.70 27.56
CA ALA A 78 -0.77 15.15 28.89
C ALA A 78 -0.10 14.29 29.96
N THR A 79 1.15 14.61 30.30
CA THR A 79 1.77 14.55 31.64
C THR A 79 3.30 14.64 31.49
N ALA A 80 3.80 15.86 31.44
CA ALA A 80 5.14 16.16 31.94
C ALA A 80 4.96 17.38 32.86
N GLY A 81 5.02 17.12 34.16
CA GLY A 81 5.02 18.14 35.21
C GLY A 81 6.40 18.77 35.38
#